data_AF-A0A7Y5C802-F1
#
_entry.id   AF-A0A7Y5C802-F1
#
_cell.length_a   1.000
_cell.length_b   1.000
_cell.length_c   1.000
_cell.angle_alpha   90.00
_cell.angle_beta   90.00
_cell.angle_gamma   90.00
#
_symmetry.space_group_name_H-M   'P 1'
#
loop_
_entity.id
_entity.type
_entity.pdbx_description
1 polymer ?
#
loop_
_entity_poly.entity_id
_entity_poly.type
_entity_poly.pdbx_seq_one_letter_code
_entity_poly.pdbx_strand_id
1 'polypeptide(L)'
;MWWKQCWCALLAAAGALVGCDQPLKALLPDAWAAWERGDFDDAREIAKGHLAEPNKADAARHMLLLCDFVLGRYAEALTWHNEISRSYPLLRALEPLVLDAHVHRRDIEAALRLARTSTSLPKHLERQLTWQFERPFAAELDGIAEIPFVENKLTEYFPGFPATINGVELTAHVDTGGTYIIMGPERAKALGIETIDAGTDRAHLGNQVVRLEVGVADTFNLGGVRMHDVPVDVLSSLTGESDFVIFGTNLLEPFLSTLDYPRKRLILSPRNNPGANEAHAALLETEGARIPFYLWSDHFMFARGGFGTTNGCNFFIDSGLVYVQNDSGGKPVQAAFTTSRAGFSRLGMGRHEVAQTIFPLARPIRLGALEQDGLYGVVGSGQYEMGGVRIDGLLSHAFLKRYAWTIDFDERAYIFRY
;
A
#
# COMPACT_ATOMS: atom_id res chain seq x y z
N MET A 1 24.06 19.00 4.20
CA MET A 1 23.88 18.06 3.08
C MET A 1 22.43 17.60 3.17
N TRP A 2 21.52 18.27 2.46
CA TRP A 2 20.09 17.95 2.52
C TRP A 2 19.77 17.08 1.30
N TRP A 3 19.20 15.90 1.57
CA TRP A 3 18.89 14.84 0.62
C TRP A 3 18.10 15.42 -0.57
N LYS A 4 18.70 15.42 -1.77
CA LYS A 4 18.07 15.94 -2.99
C LYS A 4 17.24 14.89 -3.75
N GLN A 5 17.14 13.68 -3.22
CA GLN A 5 16.56 12.54 -3.93
C GLN A 5 15.29 12.07 -3.22
N CYS A 6 14.28 11.73 -4.03
CA CYS A 6 12.99 11.18 -3.63
C CYS A 6 13.17 9.71 -3.26
N TRP A 7 12.64 9.25 -2.13
CA TRP A 7 12.85 7.88 -1.64
C TRP A 7 11.57 7.30 -1.05
N CYS A 8 10.51 7.20 -1.86
CA CYS A 8 9.45 6.24 -1.58
C CYS A 8 9.84 4.93 -2.24
N ALA A 9 9.70 3.80 -1.54
CA ALA A 9 9.57 2.52 -2.20
C ALA A 9 8.17 2.46 -2.83
N LEU A 10 7.96 3.33 -3.82
CA LEU A 10 6.69 3.45 -4.52
C LEU A 10 6.70 2.36 -5.58
N LEU A 11 6.51 1.11 -5.16
CA LEU A 11 6.23 0.04 -6.11
C LEU A 11 5.00 0.50 -6.89
N ALA A 12 5.11 0.62 -8.21
CA ALA A 12 3.93 0.80 -9.00
C ALA A 12 3.07 -0.43 -8.73
N ALA A 13 1.77 -0.23 -8.51
CA ALA A 13 0.83 -1.31 -8.64
C ALA A 13 1.04 -1.92 -10.03
N ALA A 14 1.76 -3.04 -10.09
CA ALA A 14 1.81 -3.92 -11.23
C ALA A 14 0.46 -4.64 -11.33
N GLY A 15 -0.63 -3.87 -11.33
CA GLY A 15 -1.80 -4.28 -12.06
C GLY A 15 -1.41 -4.19 -13.52
N ALA A 16 -1.18 -5.34 -14.16
CA ALA A 16 -1.68 -5.48 -15.52
C ALA A 16 -3.06 -4.81 -15.59
N LEU A 17 -3.42 -4.15 -16.69
CA LEU A 17 -4.73 -3.53 -16.88
C LEU A 17 -5.84 -4.58 -16.77
N VAL A 18 -6.15 -5.05 -15.55
CA VAL A 18 -7.15 -6.06 -15.25
C VAL A 18 -8.48 -5.33 -15.34
N GLY A 19 -9.04 -5.28 -16.55
CA GLY A 19 -10.39 -4.79 -16.78
C GLY A 19 -10.54 -3.39 -17.38
N CYS A 20 -9.47 -2.70 -17.75
CA CYS A 20 -9.57 -1.43 -18.49
C CYS A 20 -9.76 -1.59 -20.02
N ASP A 21 -10.10 -2.79 -20.49
CA ASP A 21 -10.37 -3.05 -21.91
C ASP A 21 -11.67 -2.36 -22.34
N GLN A 22 -11.56 -1.47 -23.33
CA GLN A 22 -12.67 -0.69 -23.90
C GLN A 22 -13.92 -1.54 -24.23
N PRO A 23 -13.80 -2.77 -24.78
CA PRO A 23 -14.97 -3.62 -25.02
C PRO A 23 -15.75 -4.01 -23.75
N LEU A 24 -15.10 -4.14 -22.59
CA LEU A 24 -15.75 -4.51 -21.34
C LEU A 24 -16.42 -3.33 -20.66
N LYS A 25 -15.80 -2.16 -20.73
CA LYS A 25 -16.43 -0.90 -20.30
C LYS A 25 -17.73 -0.66 -21.05
N ALA A 26 -17.80 -1.03 -22.33
CA ALA A 26 -19.03 -0.93 -23.11
C ALA A 26 -20.16 -1.89 -22.65
N LEU A 27 -19.84 -3.03 -22.02
CA LEU A 27 -20.85 -3.98 -21.54
C LEU A 27 -21.52 -3.52 -20.23
N LEU A 28 -20.75 -2.86 -19.35
CA LEU A 28 -21.20 -2.40 -18.03
C LEU A 28 -20.74 -0.95 -17.74
N PRO A 29 -21.12 0.03 -18.59
CA PRO A 29 -20.55 1.38 -18.52
C PRO A 29 -20.77 2.07 -17.17
N ASP A 30 -21.95 1.89 -16.58
CA ASP A 30 -22.28 2.53 -15.31
C ASP A 30 -21.53 1.89 -14.12
N ALA A 31 -21.35 0.56 -14.14
CA ALA A 31 -20.57 -0.14 -13.11
C ALA A 31 -19.09 0.25 -13.18
N TRP A 32 -18.52 0.32 -14.39
CA TRP A 32 -17.15 0.77 -14.59
C TRP A 32 -16.96 2.24 -14.20
N ALA A 33 -17.93 3.11 -14.49
CA ALA A 33 -17.86 4.50 -14.07
C ALA A 33 -17.90 4.65 -12.54
N ALA A 34 -18.70 3.83 -11.84
CA ALA A 34 -18.71 3.78 -10.38
C ALA A 34 -17.37 3.23 -9.82
N TRP A 35 -16.86 2.13 -10.40
CA TRP A 35 -15.57 1.55 -10.05
C TRP A 35 -14.42 2.54 -10.20
N GLU A 36 -14.32 3.23 -11.34
CA GLU A 36 -13.29 4.23 -11.61
C GLU A 36 -13.32 5.37 -10.59
N ARG A 37 -14.51 5.74 -10.09
CA ARG A 37 -14.65 6.75 -9.03
C ARG A 37 -14.34 6.22 -7.65
N GLY A 38 -14.24 4.90 -7.45
CA GLY A 38 -14.10 4.29 -6.12
C GLY A 38 -15.44 4.15 -5.37
N ASP A 39 -16.56 4.20 -6.09
CA ASP A 39 -17.91 4.00 -5.54
C ASP A 39 -18.24 2.49 -5.57
N PHE A 40 -17.53 1.70 -4.77
CA PHE A 40 -17.52 0.23 -4.90
C PHE A 40 -18.86 -0.45 -4.63
N ASP A 41 -19.62 0.03 -3.65
CA ASP A 41 -20.94 -0.54 -3.37
C ASP A 41 -21.91 -0.29 -4.54
N ASP A 42 -21.88 0.91 -5.14
CA ASP A 42 -22.67 1.22 -6.33
C ASP A 42 -22.26 0.35 -7.52
N ALA A 43 -20.95 0.23 -7.78
CA ALA A 43 -20.41 -0.61 -8.85
C ALA A 43 -20.87 -2.08 -8.69
N ARG A 44 -20.85 -2.58 -7.45
CA ARG A 44 -21.27 -3.92 -7.09
C ARG A 44 -22.77 -4.14 -7.30
N GLU A 45 -23.62 -3.23 -6.82
CA GLU A 45 -25.07 -3.34 -6.99
C GLU A 45 -25.48 -3.26 -8.46
N ILE A 46 -24.86 -2.37 -9.25
CA ILE A 46 -25.09 -2.30 -10.70
C ILE A 46 -24.68 -3.63 -11.36
N ALA A 47 -23.50 -4.17 -11.03
CA ALA A 47 -23.03 -5.43 -11.61
C ALA A 47 -23.96 -6.60 -11.28
N LYS A 48 -24.47 -6.71 -10.05
CA LYS A 48 -25.46 -7.74 -9.67
C LYS A 48 -26.70 -7.70 -10.56
N GLY A 49 -27.18 -6.50 -10.92
CA GLY A 49 -28.34 -6.32 -11.79
C GLY A 49 -28.19 -6.97 -13.17
N HIS A 50 -26.96 -7.20 -13.63
CA HIS A 50 -26.65 -7.78 -14.94
C HIS A 50 -26.31 -9.28 -14.90
N LEU A 51 -26.37 -9.96 -13.75
CA LEU A 51 -26.06 -11.39 -13.63
C LEU A 51 -27.02 -12.30 -14.43
N ALA A 52 -28.27 -11.87 -14.60
CA ALA A 52 -29.29 -12.61 -15.34
C ALA A 52 -29.19 -12.43 -16.87
N GLU A 53 -28.37 -11.49 -17.37
CA GLU A 53 -28.18 -11.22 -18.79
C GLU A 53 -27.03 -12.07 -19.35
N PRO A 54 -27.28 -13.11 -20.19
CA PRO A 54 -26.24 -14.07 -20.57
C PRO A 54 -25.02 -13.46 -21.25
N ASN A 55 -25.21 -12.37 -22.00
CA ASN A 55 -24.13 -11.65 -22.69
C ASN A 55 -23.33 -10.69 -21.78
N LYS A 56 -23.76 -10.48 -20.54
CA LYS A 56 -23.09 -9.60 -19.55
C LYS A 56 -22.69 -10.32 -18.27
N ALA A 57 -23.22 -11.53 -18.01
CA ALA A 57 -23.02 -12.24 -16.75
C ALA A 57 -21.54 -12.39 -16.36
N ASP A 58 -20.65 -12.75 -17.29
CA ASP A 58 -19.22 -12.89 -16.98
C ASP A 58 -18.52 -11.54 -16.73
N ALA A 59 -18.93 -10.49 -17.45
CA ALA A 59 -18.45 -9.13 -17.17
C ALA A 59 -18.94 -8.64 -15.80
N ALA A 60 -20.17 -9.00 -15.42
CA ALA A 60 -20.73 -8.68 -14.11
C ALA A 60 -19.96 -9.41 -13.00
N ARG A 61 -19.71 -10.71 -13.14
CA ARG A 61 -18.87 -11.49 -12.22
C ARG A 61 -17.45 -10.94 -12.11
N HIS A 62 -16.84 -10.50 -13.22
CA HIS A 62 -15.55 -9.82 -13.18
C HIS A 62 -15.62 -8.57 -12.29
N MET A 63 -16.61 -7.68 -12.51
CA MET A 63 -16.76 -6.47 -11.69
C MET A 63 -17.03 -6.80 -10.21
N LEU A 64 -17.83 -7.83 -9.92
CA LEU A 64 -18.10 -8.29 -8.56
C LEU A 64 -16.84 -8.83 -7.88
N LEU A 65 -16.00 -9.57 -8.60
CA LEU A 65 -14.69 -10.01 -8.12
C LEU A 65 -13.82 -8.80 -7.74
N LEU A 66 -13.71 -7.79 -8.61
CA LEU A 66 -12.93 -6.58 -8.33
C LEU A 66 -13.44 -5.85 -7.08
N CYS A 67 -14.75 -5.64 -6.98
CA CYS A 67 -15.39 -4.98 -5.84
C CYS A 67 -15.19 -5.76 -4.55
N ASP A 68 -15.48 -7.06 -4.53
CA ASP A 68 -15.34 -7.88 -3.33
C ASP A 68 -13.86 -8.01 -2.92
N PHE A 69 -12.91 -8.03 -3.87
CA PHE A 69 -11.47 -8.00 -3.55
C PHE A 69 -11.07 -6.72 -2.81
N VAL A 70 -11.36 -5.53 -3.37
CA VAL A 70 -10.94 -4.26 -2.72
C VAL A 70 -11.67 -3.95 -1.43
N LEU A 71 -12.78 -4.65 -1.17
CA LEU A 71 -13.51 -4.62 0.09
C LEU A 71 -13.04 -5.69 1.09
N GLY A 72 -12.06 -6.53 0.74
CA GLY A 72 -11.51 -7.58 1.61
C GLY A 72 -12.36 -8.84 1.70
N ARG A 73 -13.39 -8.95 0.87
CA ARG A 73 -14.28 -10.11 0.76
C ARG A 73 -13.66 -11.13 -0.20
N TYR A 74 -12.47 -11.60 0.16
CA TYR A 74 -11.65 -12.45 -0.71
C TYR A 74 -12.32 -13.80 -1.01
N ALA A 75 -13.16 -14.33 -0.09
CA ALA A 75 -13.89 -15.58 -0.32
C ALA A 75 -14.92 -15.42 -1.45
N GLU A 76 -15.66 -14.31 -1.42
CA GLU A 76 -16.67 -13.93 -2.38
C GLU A 76 -16.02 -13.62 -3.72
N ALA A 77 -14.90 -12.88 -3.73
CA ALA A 77 -14.13 -12.62 -4.95
C ALA A 77 -13.72 -13.92 -5.67
N LEU A 78 -13.22 -14.91 -4.92
CA LEU A 78 -12.87 -16.23 -5.46
C LEU A 78 -14.08 -17.01 -5.96
N THR A 79 -15.24 -16.86 -5.32
CA THR A 79 -16.50 -17.46 -5.79
C THR A 79 -16.90 -16.87 -7.13
N TRP A 80 -16.87 -15.54 -7.29
CA TRP A 80 -17.16 -14.90 -8.57
C TRP A 80 -16.20 -15.34 -9.67
N HIS A 81 -14.91 -15.43 -9.36
CA HIS A 81 -13.90 -15.95 -10.31
C HIS A 81 -14.27 -17.34 -10.84
N ASN A 82 -14.63 -18.26 -9.93
CA ASN A 82 -14.91 -19.65 -10.28
C ASN A 82 -16.18 -19.82 -11.14
N GLU A 83 -17.08 -18.83 -11.12
CA GLU A 83 -18.29 -18.82 -11.94
C GLU A 83 -18.09 -18.18 -13.32
N ILE A 84 -16.98 -17.50 -13.57
CA ILE A 84 -16.69 -16.90 -14.88
C ILE A 84 -16.39 -18.02 -15.90
N SER A 85 -17.01 -17.95 -17.08
CA SER A 85 -16.74 -18.91 -18.14
C SER A 85 -15.26 -18.95 -18.53
N ARG A 86 -14.73 -20.14 -18.80
CA ARG A 86 -13.38 -20.33 -19.37
C ARG A 86 -13.18 -19.66 -20.74
N SER A 87 -14.27 -19.35 -21.45
CA SER A 87 -14.24 -18.61 -22.71
C SER A 87 -14.19 -17.09 -22.53
N TYR A 88 -14.29 -16.58 -21.31
CA TYR A 88 -14.26 -15.15 -21.03
C TYR A 88 -12.86 -14.59 -21.36
N PRO A 89 -12.74 -13.59 -22.26
CA PRO A 89 -11.44 -13.16 -22.79
C PRO A 89 -10.44 -12.68 -21.73
N LEU A 90 -10.94 -12.10 -20.63
CA LEU A 90 -10.11 -11.56 -19.56
C LEU A 90 -9.94 -12.48 -18.35
N LEU A 91 -10.36 -13.74 -18.42
CA LEU A 91 -10.25 -14.65 -17.28
C LEU A 91 -8.80 -14.73 -16.77
N ARG A 92 -7.82 -14.87 -17.68
CA ARG A 92 -6.40 -14.94 -17.31
C ARG A 92 -5.84 -13.65 -16.74
N ALA A 93 -6.38 -12.50 -17.15
CA ALA A 93 -5.95 -11.22 -16.59
C ALA A 93 -6.31 -11.09 -15.10
N LEU A 94 -7.29 -11.87 -14.61
CA LEU A 94 -7.69 -11.88 -13.20
C LEU A 94 -6.78 -12.76 -12.33
N GLU A 95 -5.90 -13.59 -12.91
CA GLU A 95 -5.08 -14.54 -12.15
C GLU A 95 -4.18 -13.90 -11.08
N PRO A 96 -3.52 -12.74 -11.31
CA PRO A 96 -2.77 -12.06 -10.24
C PRO A 96 -3.64 -11.74 -9.03
N LEU A 97 -4.85 -11.24 -9.28
CA LEU A 97 -5.79 -10.87 -8.22
C LEU A 97 -6.34 -12.08 -7.47
N VAL A 98 -6.56 -13.19 -8.18
CA VAL A 98 -6.95 -14.48 -7.59
C VAL A 98 -5.83 -15.05 -6.73
N LEU A 99 -4.57 -14.94 -7.18
CA LEU A 99 -3.39 -15.33 -6.41
C LEU A 99 -3.30 -14.51 -5.12
N ASP A 100 -3.42 -13.19 -5.20
CA ASP A 100 -3.40 -12.31 -4.04
C ASP A 100 -4.54 -12.62 -3.06
N ALA A 101 -5.74 -12.93 -3.58
CA ALA A 101 -6.88 -13.31 -2.74
C ALA A 101 -6.61 -14.58 -1.92
N HIS A 102 -5.89 -15.55 -2.50
CA HIS A 102 -5.45 -16.74 -1.77
C HIS A 102 -4.37 -16.39 -0.72
N VAL A 103 -3.41 -15.53 -1.07
CA VAL A 103 -2.35 -15.08 -0.15
C VAL A 103 -2.94 -14.34 1.05
N HIS A 104 -3.86 -13.40 0.84
CA HIS A 104 -4.58 -12.69 1.91
C HIS A 104 -5.37 -13.62 2.82
N ARG A 105 -5.93 -14.70 2.27
CA ARG A 105 -6.61 -15.75 3.04
C ARG A 105 -5.66 -16.73 3.73
N ARG A 106 -4.34 -16.54 3.60
CA ARG A 106 -3.29 -17.45 4.06
C ARG A 106 -3.40 -18.86 3.47
N ASP A 107 -4.06 -18.99 2.31
CA ASP A 107 -4.18 -20.24 1.54
C ASP A 107 -3.03 -20.33 0.53
N ILE A 108 -1.80 -20.42 1.06
CA ILE A 108 -0.58 -20.45 0.26
C ILE A 108 -0.53 -21.66 -0.68
N GLU A 109 -1.12 -22.78 -0.27
CA GLU A 109 -1.20 -23.98 -1.10
C GLU A 109 -2.00 -23.73 -2.38
N ALA A 110 -3.15 -23.07 -2.29
CA ALA A 110 -3.94 -22.72 -3.47
C ALA A 110 -3.25 -21.68 -4.37
N ALA A 111 -2.63 -20.65 -3.77
CA ALA A 111 -1.82 -19.68 -4.51
C ALA A 111 -0.71 -20.38 -5.30
N LEU A 112 0.01 -21.32 -4.66
CA LEU A 112 1.09 -22.08 -5.29
C LEU A 112 0.58 -23.00 -6.41
N ARG A 113 -0.58 -23.66 -6.23
CA ARG A 113 -1.20 -24.46 -7.30
C ARG A 113 -1.55 -23.58 -8.52
N LEU A 114 -2.06 -22.38 -8.31
CA LEU A 114 -2.34 -21.42 -9.38
C LEU A 114 -1.04 -21.00 -10.08
N ALA A 115 -0.02 -20.60 -9.33
CA ALA A 115 1.27 -20.19 -9.89
C ALA A 115 1.92 -21.28 -10.76
N ARG A 116 1.84 -22.55 -10.36
CA ARG A 116 2.38 -23.70 -11.10
C ARG A 116 1.65 -24.01 -12.40
N THR A 117 0.35 -23.71 -12.45
CA THR A 117 -0.52 -24.08 -13.59
C THR A 117 -0.78 -22.92 -14.54
N SER A 118 -0.61 -21.69 -14.07
CA SER A 118 -0.72 -20.49 -14.88
C SER A 118 0.43 -20.37 -15.87
N THR A 119 0.12 -19.90 -17.08
CA THR A 119 1.14 -19.47 -18.06
C THR A 119 1.22 -17.94 -18.17
N SER A 120 0.39 -17.21 -17.40
CA SER A 120 0.30 -15.74 -17.41
C SER A 120 1.13 -15.13 -16.28
N LEU A 121 1.23 -15.84 -15.16
CA LEU A 121 1.91 -15.36 -13.96
C LEU A 121 3.45 -15.40 -14.13
N PRO A 122 4.17 -14.42 -13.56
CA PRO A 122 5.63 -14.45 -13.52
C PRO A 122 6.16 -15.71 -12.84
N LYS A 123 7.17 -16.35 -13.44
CA LYS A 123 7.76 -17.59 -12.92
C LYS A 123 8.38 -17.45 -11.53
N HIS A 124 8.84 -16.26 -11.16
CA HIS A 124 9.41 -16.03 -9.83
C HIS A 124 8.38 -16.24 -8.71
N LEU A 125 7.08 -16.00 -8.98
CA LEU A 125 6.01 -16.17 -7.99
C LEU A 125 5.88 -17.62 -7.54
N GLU A 126 6.06 -18.60 -8.43
CA GLU A 126 6.06 -20.02 -8.04
C GLU A 126 7.16 -20.30 -7.01
N ARG A 127 8.37 -19.78 -7.24
CA ARG A 127 9.51 -19.99 -6.33
C ARG A 127 9.31 -19.26 -5.00
N GLN A 128 8.82 -18.02 -5.04
CA GLN A 128 8.48 -17.25 -3.85
C GLN A 128 7.40 -17.92 -3.01
N LEU A 129 6.32 -18.40 -3.64
CA LEU A 129 5.25 -19.13 -2.95
C LEU A 129 5.70 -20.50 -2.45
N THR A 130 6.65 -21.15 -3.13
CA THR A 130 7.26 -22.38 -2.62
C THR A 130 8.00 -22.10 -1.31
N TRP A 131 8.79 -21.02 -1.24
CA TRP A 131 9.40 -20.61 0.02
C TRP A 131 8.38 -20.29 1.10
N GLN A 132 7.34 -19.52 0.80
CA GLN A 132 6.29 -19.21 1.78
C GLN A 132 5.53 -20.46 2.25
N PHE A 133 5.39 -21.47 1.39
CA PHE A 133 4.75 -22.74 1.75
C PHE A 133 5.65 -23.59 2.67
N GLU A 134 6.94 -23.67 2.37
CA GLU A 134 7.92 -24.45 3.15
C GLU A 134 8.31 -23.76 4.46
N ARG A 135 8.32 -22.42 4.45
CA ARG A 135 8.76 -21.52 5.51
C ARG A 135 7.72 -20.42 5.69
N PRO A 136 6.58 -20.70 6.33
CA PRO A 136 5.50 -19.75 6.46
C PRO A 136 5.89 -18.60 7.37
N PHE A 137 5.68 -17.37 6.89
CA PHE A 137 5.83 -16.16 7.70
C PHE A 137 5.02 -16.29 9.00
N ALA A 138 5.70 -16.07 10.12
CA ALA A 138 5.10 -16.08 11.44
C ALA A 138 5.50 -14.82 12.21
N ALA A 139 4.58 -14.30 13.01
CA ALA A 139 4.80 -13.14 13.85
C ALA A 139 4.27 -13.41 15.26
N GLU A 140 5.11 -13.15 16.26
CA GLU A 140 4.83 -13.39 17.67
C GLU A 140 4.96 -12.08 18.45
N LEU A 141 3.98 -11.83 19.31
CA LEU A 141 4.01 -10.75 20.29
C LEU A 141 3.20 -11.15 21.52
N ASP A 142 3.85 -11.09 22.68
CA ASP A 142 3.20 -11.27 23.96
C ASP A 142 2.67 -9.91 24.47
N GLY A 143 1.35 -9.73 24.44
CA GLY A 143 0.72 -8.51 24.94
C GLY A 143 0.83 -7.33 23.97
N ILE A 144 1.55 -6.28 24.36
CA ILE A 144 1.69 -5.03 23.58
C ILE A 144 3.17 -4.69 23.45
N ALA A 145 3.57 -4.24 22.27
CA ALA A 145 4.86 -3.62 22.06
C ALA A 145 4.70 -2.11 21.83
N GLU A 146 5.43 -1.31 22.59
CA GLU A 146 5.62 0.13 22.34
C GLU A 146 7.08 0.35 21.92
N ILE A 147 7.28 0.72 20.67
CA ILE A 147 8.62 0.89 20.09
C ILE A 147 8.85 2.39 19.83
N PRO A 148 9.78 3.05 20.53
CA PRO A 148 10.05 4.46 20.32
C PRO A 148 10.71 4.70 18.96
N PHE A 149 10.52 5.90 18.41
CA PHE A 149 11.28 6.34 17.25
C PHE A 149 12.77 6.45 17.60
N VAL A 150 13.63 6.04 16.68
CA VAL A 150 15.06 6.37 16.74
C VAL A 150 15.22 7.87 16.59
N GLU A 151 16.06 8.48 17.42
CA GLU A 151 16.42 9.88 17.31
C GLU A 151 17.56 10.08 16.31
N ASN A 152 17.25 10.64 15.14
CA ASN A 152 18.22 11.05 14.15
C ASN A 152 17.68 12.22 13.28
N LYS A 153 18.47 12.66 12.31
CA LYS A 153 18.11 13.81 11.45
C LYS A 153 16.93 13.53 10.50
N LEU A 154 16.63 12.27 10.22
CA LEU A 154 15.53 11.85 9.36
C LEU A 154 14.23 11.64 10.13
N THR A 155 14.25 11.51 11.47
CA THR A 155 13.07 11.17 12.29
C THR A 155 11.85 12.06 12.05
N GLU A 156 12.05 13.35 11.75
CA GLU A 156 10.96 14.31 11.47
C GLU A 156 10.27 14.08 10.11
N TYR A 157 10.93 13.35 9.21
CA TYR A 157 10.52 13.15 7.82
C TYR A 157 10.25 11.68 7.49
N PHE A 158 10.91 10.76 8.18
CA PHE A 158 10.82 9.33 7.97
C PHE A 158 11.24 8.60 9.26
N PRO A 159 10.30 8.35 10.19
CA PRO A 159 10.63 7.75 11.48
C PRO A 159 11.29 6.38 11.27
N GLY A 160 12.36 6.14 12.02
CA GLY A 160 13.01 4.84 12.08
C GLY A 160 12.77 4.18 13.43
N PHE A 161 12.93 2.86 13.47
CA PHE A 161 12.74 2.03 14.66
C PHE A 161 13.95 1.11 14.83
N PRO A 162 14.39 0.87 16.08
CA PRO A 162 15.44 -0.11 16.32
C PRO A 162 14.93 -1.52 15.98
N ALA A 163 15.68 -2.24 15.17
CA ALA A 163 15.32 -3.58 14.74
C ALA A 163 16.55 -4.46 14.57
N THR A 164 16.33 -5.77 14.45
CA THR A 164 17.36 -6.74 14.03
C THR A 164 16.87 -7.57 12.88
N ILE A 165 17.68 -7.74 11.83
CA ILE A 165 17.45 -8.75 10.77
C ILE A 165 18.56 -9.78 10.84
N ASN A 166 18.21 -11.07 10.92
CA ASN A 166 19.18 -12.17 11.03
C ASN A 166 20.25 -11.93 12.12
N GLY A 167 19.83 -11.37 13.25
CA GLY A 167 20.70 -11.04 14.39
C GLY A 167 21.55 -9.76 14.24
N VAL A 168 21.45 -9.04 13.12
CA VAL A 168 22.19 -7.79 12.89
C VAL A 168 21.32 -6.58 13.21
N GLU A 169 21.78 -5.74 14.13
CA GLU A 169 21.11 -4.50 14.53
C GLU A 169 21.10 -3.46 13.40
N LEU A 170 19.97 -2.78 13.22
CA LEU A 170 19.77 -1.73 12.24
C LEU A 170 18.60 -0.82 12.61
N THR A 171 18.41 0.23 11.80
CA THR A 171 17.20 1.06 11.83
C THR A 171 16.29 0.67 10.67
N ALA A 172 15.05 0.34 10.97
CA ALA A 172 14.01 0.02 9.98
C ALA A 172 12.94 1.12 9.95
N HIS A 173 12.39 1.43 8.79
CA HIS A 173 11.44 2.51 8.59
C HIS A 173 10.09 1.99 8.10
N VAL A 174 8.97 2.53 8.61
CA VAL A 174 7.63 2.13 8.16
C VAL A 174 7.26 2.87 6.88
N ASP A 175 6.96 2.12 5.83
CA ASP A 175 6.46 2.64 4.55
C ASP A 175 5.23 1.84 4.13
N THR A 176 4.03 2.40 4.33
CA THR A 176 2.78 1.73 3.92
C THR A 176 2.58 1.64 2.41
N GLY A 177 3.49 2.20 1.61
CA GLY A 177 3.57 1.92 0.18
C GLY A 177 4.41 0.69 -0.18
N GLY A 178 5.04 0.03 0.80
CA GLY A 178 5.78 -1.23 0.63
C GLY A 178 5.05 -2.46 1.17
N THR A 179 5.59 -3.63 0.82
CA THR A 179 5.08 -4.98 1.12
C THR A 179 5.52 -5.47 2.50
N TYR A 180 6.56 -6.33 2.53
CA TYR A 180 7.24 -6.85 3.70
C TYR A 180 8.49 -6.02 3.97
N ILE A 181 9.69 -6.59 3.92
CA ILE A 181 10.93 -5.86 4.04
C ILE A 181 11.41 -5.44 2.65
N ILE A 182 11.85 -4.19 2.50
CA ILE A 182 12.49 -3.71 1.28
C ILE A 182 13.89 -3.18 1.61
N MET A 183 14.90 -3.59 0.85
CA MET A 183 16.28 -3.11 1.02
C MET A 183 17.11 -3.16 -0.27
N GLY A 184 18.34 -2.69 -0.20
CA GLY A 184 19.33 -2.77 -1.27
C GLY A 184 20.07 -4.11 -1.34
N PRO A 185 20.64 -4.45 -2.52
CA PRO A 185 21.33 -5.73 -2.73
C PRO A 185 22.58 -5.91 -1.88
N GLU A 186 23.33 -4.83 -1.62
CA GLU A 186 24.53 -4.89 -0.77
C GLU A 186 24.19 -5.29 0.67
N ARG A 187 23.08 -4.77 1.21
CA ARG A 187 22.60 -5.09 2.54
C ARG A 187 21.99 -6.47 2.62
N ALA A 188 21.17 -6.88 1.65
CA ALA A 188 20.64 -8.24 1.60
C ALA A 188 21.77 -9.27 1.68
N LYS A 189 22.84 -9.06 0.89
CA LYS A 189 24.05 -9.88 0.94
C LYS A 189 24.76 -9.83 2.30
N ALA A 190 24.90 -8.65 2.90
CA ALA A 190 25.55 -8.49 4.21
C ALA A 190 24.76 -9.19 5.35
N LEU A 191 23.44 -9.28 5.22
CA LEU A 191 22.54 -9.97 6.15
C LEU A 191 22.42 -11.47 5.86
N GLY A 192 23.12 -11.99 4.85
CA GLY A 192 23.10 -13.41 4.48
C GLY A 192 21.79 -13.87 3.84
N ILE A 193 21.01 -12.95 3.25
CA ILE A 193 19.74 -13.28 2.61
C ILE A 193 20.01 -13.80 1.19
N GLU A 194 19.57 -15.02 0.90
CA GLU A 194 19.55 -15.55 -0.47
C GLU A 194 18.44 -14.86 -1.27
N THR A 195 18.79 -14.37 -2.46
CA THR A 195 17.86 -13.69 -3.37
C THR A 195 17.77 -14.38 -4.71
N ILE A 196 16.65 -14.19 -5.40
CA ILE A 196 16.40 -14.66 -6.76
C ILE A 196 15.93 -13.51 -7.63
N ASP A 197 16.28 -13.55 -8.91
CA ASP A 197 15.80 -12.57 -9.87
C ASP A 197 14.28 -12.66 -10.04
N ALA A 198 13.58 -11.56 -9.79
CA ALA A 198 12.15 -11.41 -10.00
C ALA A 198 11.83 -10.47 -11.19
N GLY A 199 12.86 -10.07 -11.94
CA GLY A 199 12.74 -9.24 -13.13
C GLY A 199 12.87 -7.76 -12.80
N THR A 200 11.92 -6.96 -13.28
CA THR A 200 11.92 -5.52 -13.06
C THR A 200 10.59 -5.04 -12.53
N ASP A 201 10.64 -4.08 -11.64
CA ASP A 201 9.48 -3.34 -11.17
C ASP A 201 9.63 -1.85 -11.50
N ARG A 202 8.59 -1.06 -11.24
CA ARG A 202 8.68 0.39 -11.26
C ARG A 202 8.64 0.89 -9.82
N ALA A 203 9.64 1.66 -9.42
CA ALA A 203 9.77 2.18 -8.08
C ALA A 203 9.89 3.72 -8.08
N HIS A 204 9.74 4.32 -6.90
CA HIS A 204 9.98 5.74 -6.62
C HIS A 204 8.97 6.71 -7.24
N LEU A 205 8.99 7.96 -6.78
CA LEU A 205 8.15 9.06 -7.27
C LEU A 205 8.23 9.28 -8.80
N GLY A 206 9.32 8.82 -9.43
CA GLY A 206 9.60 8.90 -10.87
C GLY A 206 9.19 7.67 -11.69
N ASN A 207 8.58 6.65 -11.08
CA ASN A 207 8.16 5.42 -11.74
C ASN A 207 9.30 4.73 -12.53
N GLN A 208 10.48 4.75 -11.92
CA GLN A 208 11.74 4.28 -12.49
C GLN A 208 11.73 2.77 -12.59
N VAL A 209 12.12 2.22 -13.74
CA VAL A 209 12.29 0.78 -13.88
C VAL A 209 13.53 0.36 -13.09
N VAL A 210 13.34 -0.49 -12.10
CA VAL A 210 14.38 -1.02 -11.20
C VAL A 210 14.39 -2.54 -11.29
N ARG A 211 15.56 -3.14 -11.07
CA ARG A 211 15.64 -4.60 -10.96
C ARG A 211 15.13 -5.02 -9.59
N LEU A 212 14.25 -6.01 -9.59
CA LEU A 212 13.65 -6.62 -8.40
C LEU A 212 14.26 -8.01 -8.22
N GLU A 213 14.78 -8.25 -7.03
CA GLU A 213 15.06 -9.60 -6.54
C GLU A 213 14.20 -9.86 -5.30
N VAL A 214 13.88 -11.12 -5.03
CA VAL A 214 13.10 -11.51 -3.83
C VAL A 214 13.87 -12.53 -3.02
N GLY A 215 13.68 -12.51 -1.70
CA GLY A 215 14.34 -13.41 -0.75
C GLY A 215 13.52 -13.62 0.51
N VAL A 216 14.10 -14.30 1.49
CA VAL A 216 13.50 -14.55 2.81
C VAL A 216 14.56 -14.32 3.88
N ALA A 217 14.28 -13.42 4.83
CA ALA A 217 15.05 -13.28 6.05
C ALA A 217 14.59 -14.31 7.09
N ASP A 218 15.53 -14.93 7.80
CA ASP A 218 15.22 -15.93 8.82
C ASP A 218 14.49 -15.30 10.01
N THR A 219 14.92 -14.09 10.40
CA THR A 219 14.32 -13.35 11.50
C THR A 219 14.27 -11.84 11.25
N PHE A 220 13.18 -11.21 11.70
CA PHE A 220 13.07 -9.77 11.89
C PHE A 220 12.48 -9.50 13.26
N ASN A 221 13.21 -8.79 14.13
CA ASN A 221 12.71 -8.41 15.45
C ASN A 221 12.58 -6.89 15.54
N LEU A 222 11.47 -6.44 16.13
CA LEU A 222 11.11 -5.05 16.26
C LEU A 222 10.53 -4.82 17.67
N GLY A 223 11.37 -4.31 18.59
CA GLY A 223 11.02 -4.22 20.00
C GLY A 223 10.67 -5.59 20.59
N GLY A 224 9.46 -5.75 21.10
CA GLY A 224 8.95 -7.02 21.65
C GLY A 224 8.42 -8.00 20.62
N VAL A 225 8.37 -7.62 19.34
CA VAL A 225 7.86 -8.47 18.26
C VAL A 225 8.97 -9.33 17.67
N ARG A 226 8.71 -10.63 17.53
CA ARG A 226 9.58 -11.57 16.82
C ARG A 226 8.88 -12.05 15.56
N MET A 227 9.56 -11.98 14.43
CA MET A 227 9.03 -12.46 13.16
C MET A 227 10.02 -13.43 12.52
N HIS A 228 9.48 -14.47 11.90
CA HIS A 228 10.22 -15.56 11.28
C HIS A 228 9.85 -15.67 9.80
N ASP A 229 10.81 -16.12 9.00
CA ASP A 229 10.60 -16.43 7.58
C ASP A 229 9.98 -15.26 6.81
N VAL A 230 10.61 -14.10 6.96
CA VAL A 230 10.08 -12.81 6.51
C VAL A 230 10.44 -12.56 5.05
N PRO A 231 9.48 -12.39 4.13
CA PRO A 231 9.77 -12.05 2.75
C PRO A 231 10.53 -10.72 2.62
N VAL A 232 11.43 -10.65 1.65
CA VAL A 232 12.28 -9.49 1.38
C VAL A 232 12.26 -9.17 -0.10
N ASP A 233 11.91 -7.93 -0.45
CA ASP A 233 12.13 -7.38 -1.78
C ASP A 233 13.46 -6.61 -1.79
N VAL A 234 14.25 -6.85 -2.83
CA VAL A 234 15.56 -6.25 -3.01
C VAL A 234 15.56 -5.42 -4.29
N LEU A 235 15.68 -4.10 -4.13
CA LEU A 235 15.59 -3.15 -5.23
C LEU A 235 16.97 -2.62 -5.58
N SER A 236 17.37 -2.75 -6.84
CA SER A 236 18.70 -2.30 -7.30
C SER A 236 18.95 -0.79 -7.17
N SER A 237 17.90 0.00 -6.97
CA SER A 237 17.97 1.45 -6.76
C SER A 237 18.38 1.84 -5.34
N LEU A 238 18.20 0.96 -4.35
CA LEU A 238 18.53 1.23 -2.96
C LEU A 238 20.01 0.90 -2.75
N THR A 239 20.86 1.93 -2.69
CA THR A 239 22.32 1.80 -2.61
C THR A 239 22.91 2.93 -1.77
N GLY A 240 24.08 2.69 -1.17
CA GLY A 240 24.82 3.71 -0.42
C GLY A 240 23.99 4.35 0.70
N GLU A 241 23.92 5.68 0.69
CA GLU A 241 23.17 6.45 1.71
C GLU A 241 21.64 6.24 1.63
N SER A 242 21.15 5.68 0.53
CA SER A 242 19.71 5.50 0.26
C SER A 242 19.21 4.09 0.51
N ASP A 243 20.10 3.19 0.93
CA ASP A 243 19.77 1.84 1.34
C ASP A 243 19.15 1.83 2.75
N PHE A 244 17.94 2.39 2.82
CA PHE A 244 17.07 2.30 3.99
C PHE A 244 16.47 0.89 4.06
N VAL A 245 16.41 0.32 5.25
CA VAL A 245 15.58 -0.85 5.50
C VAL A 245 14.17 -0.35 5.72
N ILE A 246 13.27 -0.74 4.83
CA ILE A 246 11.86 -0.40 4.87
C ILE A 246 11.09 -1.64 5.32
N PHE A 247 10.04 -1.46 6.11
CA PHE A 247 9.03 -2.48 6.35
C PHE A 247 7.63 -1.94 6.09
N GLY A 248 6.84 -2.74 5.38
CA GLY A 248 5.55 -2.35 4.85
C GLY A 248 4.35 -2.99 5.54
N THR A 249 3.19 -2.91 4.87
CA THR A 249 1.90 -3.24 5.46
C THR A 249 1.74 -4.71 5.81
N ASN A 250 2.39 -5.62 5.09
CA ASN A 250 2.23 -7.05 5.31
C ASN A 250 2.89 -7.50 6.63
N LEU A 251 3.85 -6.72 7.13
CA LEU A 251 4.42 -6.88 8.47
C LEU A 251 3.58 -6.26 9.58
N LEU A 252 2.69 -5.32 9.23
CA LEU A 252 1.73 -4.72 10.16
C LEU A 252 0.43 -5.53 10.27
N GLU A 253 0.08 -6.28 9.23
CA GLU A 253 -1.16 -7.07 9.11
C GLU A 253 -1.45 -8.06 10.25
N PRO A 254 -0.45 -8.70 10.89
CA PRO A 254 -0.67 -9.56 12.05
C PRO A 254 -1.02 -8.81 13.34
N PHE A 255 -1.09 -7.47 13.30
CA PHE A 255 -1.25 -6.62 14.47
C PHE A 255 -2.32 -5.55 14.26
N LEU A 256 -2.93 -5.10 15.35
CA LEU A 256 -3.47 -3.75 15.41
C LEU A 256 -2.28 -2.80 15.55
N SER A 257 -2.06 -1.95 14.56
CA SER A 257 -0.82 -1.17 14.43
C SER A 257 -1.09 0.32 14.51
N THR A 258 -0.50 1.04 15.48
CA THR A 258 -0.62 2.51 15.60
C THR A 258 0.72 3.20 15.48
N LEU A 259 0.85 4.07 14.48
CA LEU A 259 1.92 5.05 14.42
C LEU A 259 1.48 6.30 15.20
N ASP A 260 1.98 6.42 16.44
CA ASP A 260 1.70 7.52 17.36
C ASP A 260 2.78 8.60 17.21
N TYR A 261 2.61 9.46 16.19
CA TYR A 261 3.55 10.54 15.90
C TYR A 261 3.66 11.57 17.03
N PRO A 262 2.57 12.04 17.67
CA PRO A 262 2.65 12.96 18.81
C PRO A 262 3.51 12.44 19.96
N ARG A 263 3.44 11.13 20.26
CA ARG A 263 4.27 10.49 21.31
C ARG A 263 5.49 9.75 20.77
N LYS A 264 5.79 9.88 19.47
CA LYS A 264 6.97 9.32 18.79
C LYS A 264 7.18 7.82 19.03
N ARG A 265 6.13 7.02 18.86
CA ARG A 265 6.18 5.57 19.07
C ARG A 265 5.33 4.81 18.04
N LEU A 266 5.68 3.55 17.82
CA LEU A 266 4.84 2.55 17.17
C LEU A 266 4.26 1.65 18.26
N ILE A 267 2.96 1.44 18.23
CA ILE A 267 2.25 0.55 19.16
C ILE A 267 1.71 -0.63 18.35
N LEU A 268 2.03 -1.85 18.78
CA LEU A 268 1.56 -3.08 18.17
C LEU A 268 0.85 -3.92 19.23
N SER A 269 -0.29 -4.51 18.87
CA SER A 269 -0.93 -5.59 19.65
C SER A 269 -1.35 -6.71 18.71
N PRO A 270 -1.31 -7.99 19.12
CA PRO A 270 -1.70 -9.11 18.27
C PRO A 270 -3.10 -8.95 17.72
N ARG A 271 -3.25 -9.15 16.41
CA ARG A 271 -4.56 -9.22 15.77
C ARG A 271 -5.39 -10.33 16.39
N ASN A 272 -6.71 -10.15 16.45
CA ASN A 272 -7.65 -11.09 17.08
C ASN A 272 -7.39 -11.39 18.58
N ASN A 273 -6.72 -10.49 19.32
CA ASN A 273 -6.58 -10.58 20.77
C ASN A 273 -7.33 -9.42 21.45
N PRO A 274 -8.60 -9.62 21.90
CA PRO A 274 -9.41 -8.54 22.47
C PRO A 274 -8.77 -7.86 23.68
N GLY A 275 -8.11 -8.62 24.56
CA GLY A 275 -7.48 -8.05 25.76
C GLY A 275 -6.27 -7.17 25.42
N ALA A 276 -5.43 -7.61 24.48
CA ALA A 276 -4.33 -6.79 23.99
C ALA A 276 -4.83 -5.56 23.22
N ASN A 277 -5.91 -5.70 22.45
CA ASN A 277 -6.51 -4.59 21.71
C ASN A 277 -7.19 -3.55 22.62
N GLU A 278 -7.83 -3.98 23.71
CA GLU A 278 -8.38 -3.08 24.72
C GLU A 278 -7.26 -2.29 25.41
N ALA A 279 -6.19 -2.99 25.82
CA ALA A 279 -5.03 -2.33 26.42
C ALA A 279 -4.30 -1.41 25.41
N HIS A 280 -4.26 -1.76 24.12
CA HIS A 280 -3.76 -0.88 23.05
C HIS A 280 -4.62 0.38 22.98
N ALA A 281 -5.95 0.24 22.90
CA ALA A 281 -6.86 1.38 22.84
C ALA A 281 -6.75 2.29 24.07
N ALA A 282 -6.51 1.72 25.26
CA ALA A 282 -6.31 2.49 26.49
C ALA A 282 -5.05 3.38 26.48
N LEU A 283 -4.04 3.07 25.64
CA LEU A 283 -2.87 3.94 25.42
C LEU A 283 -3.17 5.16 24.54
N LEU A 284 -4.34 5.19 23.91
CA LEU A 284 -4.77 6.19 22.94
C LEU A 284 -5.90 7.02 23.57
N GLU A 285 -5.54 8.18 24.12
CA GLU A 285 -6.37 8.99 25.04
C GLU A 285 -7.68 9.57 24.44
N THR A 286 -7.91 9.45 23.13
CA THR A 286 -9.02 10.13 22.43
C THR A 286 -9.78 9.20 21.50
N GLU A 287 -11.08 9.48 21.33
CA GLU A 287 -11.85 8.92 20.22
C GLU A 287 -11.26 9.44 18.90
N GLY A 288 -11.08 8.53 17.94
CA GLY A 288 -10.48 8.84 16.66
C GLY A 288 -11.48 8.90 15.52
N ALA A 289 -11.18 9.70 14.50
CA ALA A 289 -11.90 9.68 13.24
C ALA A 289 -11.64 8.34 12.53
N ARG A 290 -12.72 7.58 12.29
CA ARG A 290 -12.65 6.32 11.54
C ARG A 290 -12.84 6.57 10.05
N ILE A 291 -11.93 6.05 9.25
CA ILE A 291 -11.91 6.25 7.79
C ILE A 291 -11.72 4.89 7.13
N PRO A 292 -12.71 4.37 6.39
CA PRO A 292 -12.55 3.13 5.65
C PRO A 292 -11.39 3.21 4.66
N PHE A 293 -10.65 2.12 4.53
CA PHE A 293 -9.67 1.94 3.47
C PHE A 293 -10.01 0.74 2.59
N TYR A 294 -9.46 0.79 1.39
CA TYR A 294 -9.52 -0.26 0.40
C TYR A 294 -8.09 -0.72 0.12
N LEU A 295 -7.95 -1.98 -0.29
CA LEU A 295 -6.65 -2.61 -0.51
C LEU A 295 -6.64 -3.21 -1.92
N TRP A 296 -5.67 -2.82 -2.72
CA TRP A 296 -5.40 -3.38 -4.03
C TRP A 296 -4.10 -4.18 -4.02
N SER A 297 -4.03 -5.25 -4.81
CA SER A 297 -2.91 -6.21 -4.76
C SER A 297 -2.80 -6.81 -3.36
N ASP A 298 -1.58 -7.01 -2.88
CA ASP A 298 -1.23 -7.49 -1.56
C ASP A 298 -1.09 -6.36 -0.51
N HIS A 299 -0.79 -5.11 -0.89
CA HIS A 299 -0.42 -4.07 0.11
C HIS A 299 -0.91 -2.63 -0.18
N PHE A 300 -1.36 -2.30 -1.38
CA PHE A 300 -1.67 -0.89 -1.71
C PHE A 300 -2.98 -0.42 -1.09
N MET A 301 -2.88 0.33 0.00
CA MET A 301 -4.04 0.85 0.70
C MET A 301 -4.41 2.27 0.27
N PHE A 302 -5.68 2.50 -0.04
CA PHE A 302 -6.18 3.81 -0.42
C PHE A 302 -7.51 4.14 0.26
N ALA A 303 -7.79 5.42 0.44
CA ALA A 303 -8.97 5.89 1.16
C ALA A 303 -9.58 7.15 0.51
N ARG A 304 -10.81 7.45 0.90
CA ARG A 304 -11.64 8.52 0.32
C ARG A 304 -11.36 9.86 0.99
N GLY A 305 -11.40 10.92 0.19
CA GLY A 305 -11.16 12.27 0.66
C GLY A 305 -11.62 13.36 -0.29
N GLY A 306 -10.98 14.52 -0.19
CA GLY A 306 -11.22 15.67 -1.05
C GLY A 306 -10.02 16.60 -1.14
N PHE A 307 -10.07 17.51 -2.13
CA PHE A 307 -9.05 18.53 -2.36
C PHE A 307 -9.72 19.84 -2.72
N GLY A 308 -9.60 20.85 -1.85
CA GLY A 308 -10.39 22.08 -1.95
C GLY A 308 -11.90 21.78 -2.06
N THR A 309 -12.53 22.27 -3.12
CA THR A 309 -13.96 22.05 -3.39
C THR A 309 -14.26 20.70 -4.06
N THR A 310 -13.24 19.95 -4.51
CA THR A 310 -13.40 18.63 -5.12
C THR A 310 -13.61 17.58 -4.03
N ASN A 311 -14.71 16.84 -4.13
CA ASN A 311 -15.04 15.71 -3.25
C ASN A 311 -14.86 14.38 -3.98
N GLY A 312 -14.86 13.27 -3.24
CA GLY A 312 -14.81 11.92 -3.83
C GLY A 312 -13.45 11.63 -4.48
N CYS A 313 -12.38 12.17 -3.90
CA CYS A 313 -11.03 11.83 -4.30
C CYS A 313 -10.62 10.48 -3.69
N ASN A 314 -9.83 9.70 -4.42
CA ASN A 314 -9.17 8.51 -3.87
C ASN A 314 -7.68 8.81 -3.67
N PHE A 315 -7.18 8.57 -2.45
CA PHE A 315 -5.80 8.82 -2.10
C PHE A 315 -5.09 7.53 -1.70
N PHE A 316 -3.97 7.25 -2.35
CA PHE A 316 -3.02 6.24 -1.89
C PHE A 316 -2.35 6.73 -0.60
N ILE A 317 -2.35 5.91 0.45
CA ILE A 317 -1.81 6.27 1.76
C ILE A 317 -0.44 5.63 1.95
N ASP A 318 0.60 6.45 1.88
CA ASP A 318 2.00 6.04 1.88
C ASP A 318 2.74 6.79 3.00
N SER A 319 3.09 6.10 4.08
CA SER A 319 3.84 6.69 5.21
C SER A 319 5.33 6.90 4.94
N GLY A 320 5.81 6.55 3.74
CA GLY A 320 7.18 6.66 3.29
C GLY A 320 7.65 8.10 3.02
N LEU A 321 8.94 8.19 2.65
CA LEU A 321 9.62 9.46 2.38
C LEU A 321 9.44 9.91 0.92
N VAL A 322 8.39 10.68 0.66
CA VAL A 322 8.12 11.16 -0.71
C VAL A 322 9.17 12.15 -1.22
N TYR A 323 9.27 13.32 -0.57
CA TYR A 323 10.16 14.39 -1.02
C TYR A 323 10.41 15.42 0.07
N VAL A 324 11.68 15.80 0.25
CA VAL A 324 12.10 16.89 1.15
C VAL A 324 13.02 17.83 0.40
N GLN A 325 12.78 19.13 0.49
CA GLN A 325 13.71 20.15 0.03
C GLN A 325 13.63 21.37 0.94
N ASN A 326 14.57 22.30 0.82
CA ASN A 326 14.42 23.60 1.48
C ASN A 326 13.39 24.46 0.73
N ASP A 327 12.58 25.20 1.48
CA ASP A 327 11.75 26.27 0.94
C ASP A 327 12.61 27.50 0.56
N SER A 328 11.96 28.58 0.10
CA SER A 328 12.65 29.83 -0.25
C SER A 328 13.34 30.51 0.93
N GLY A 329 12.97 30.16 2.17
CA GLY A 329 13.58 30.64 3.41
C GLY A 329 14.70 29.75 3.94
N GLY A 330 15.04 28.66 3.25
CA GLY A 330 16.06 27.71 3.68
C GLY A 330 15.59 26.68 4.72
N LYS A 331 14.30 26.64 5.06
CA LYS A 331 13.73 25.67 5.98
C LYS A 331 13.39 24.37 5.23
N PRO A 332 13.75 23.19 5.74
CA PRO A 332 13.32 21.93 5.14
C PRO A 332 11.80 21.79 5.19
N VAL A 333 11.21 21.47 4.05
CA VAL A 333 9.79 21.21 3.85
C VAL A 333 9.61 19.87 3.16
N GLN A 334 8.63 19.11 3.63
CA GLN A 334 8.29 17.81 3.08
C GLN A 334 6.97 17.88 2.33
N ALA A 335 6.91 17.27 1.15
CA ALA A 335 5.67 17.19 0.40
C ALA A 335 4.70 16.22 1.09
N ALA A 336 3.51 16.71 1.41
CA ALA A 336 2.40 15.92 1.96
C ALA A 336 1.56 15.26 0.89
N PHE A 337 1.62 15.77 -0.34
CA PHE A 337 0.80 15.31 -1.45
C PHE A 337 1.59 15.27 -2.76
N THR A 338 1.33 14.24 -3.57
CA THR A 338 1.91 14.14 -4.92
C THR A 338 0.92 13.55 -5.91
N THR A 339 0.94 14.11 -7.12
CA THR A 339 0.24 13.60 -8.30
C THR A 339 0.88 14.19 -9.55
N SER A 340 0.50 13.73 -10.75
CA SER A 340 0.96 14.35 -12.00
C SER A 340 0.43 15.78 -12.17
N ARG A 341 1.05 16.54 -13.09
CA ARG A 341 0.49 17.85 -13.53
C ARG A 341 -0.96 17.75 -14.00
N ALA A 342 -1.32 16.66 -14.69
CA ALA A 342 -2.69 16.42 -15.13
C ALA A 342 -3.62 16.12 -13.93
N GLY A 343 -3.14 15.39 -12.92
CA GLY A 343 -3.84 15.19 -11.65
C GLY A 343 -4.13 16.52 -10.96
N PHE A 344 -3.12 17.37 -10.77
CA PHE A 344 -3.30 18.70 -10.20
C PHE A 344 -4.29 19.57 -10.99
N SER A 345 -4.21 19.55 -12.32
CA SER A 345 -5.16 20.28 -13.17
C SER A 345 -6.60 19.80 -12.98
N ARG A 346 -6.82 18.50 -12.84
CA ARG A 346 -8.15 17.91 -12.54
C ARG A 346 -8.64 18.30 -11.15
N LEU A 347 -7.73 18.47 -10.20
CA LEU A 347 -8.01 19.00 -8.86
C LEU A 347 -8.17 20.54 -8.84
N GLY A 348 -8.21 21.20 -10.00
CA GLY A 348 -8.46 22.63 -10.13
C GLY A 348 -7.25 23.53 -9.88
N MET A 349 -6.04 22.97 -9.80
CA MET A 349 -4.81 23.76 -9.67
C MET A 349 -4.32 24.23 -11.06
N GLY A 350 -4.05 25.53 -11.18
CA GLY A 350 -3.49 26.13 -12.39
C GLY A 350 -2.01 25.80 -12.59
N ARG A 351 -1.53 25.91 -13.84
CA ARG A 351 -0.13 25.62 -14.20
C ARG A 351 0.91 26.44 -13.41
N HIS A 352 0.58 27.69 -13.09
CA HIS A 352 1.46 28.56 -12.31
C HIS A 352 1.56 28.13 -10.84
N GLU A 353 0.52 27.51 -10.27
CA GLU A 353 0.51 27.03 -8.88
C GLU A 353 1.42 25.81 -8.71
N VAL A 354 1.69 25.05 -9.78
CA VAL A 354 2.51 23.82 -9.77
C VAL A 354 3.83 23.97 -10.55
N ALA A 355 4.31 25.21 -10.70
CA ALA A 355 5.48 25.52 -11.52
C ALA A 355 6.81 25.10 -10.86
N GLN A 356 6.87 25.10 -9.53
CA GLN A 356 8.03 24.69 -8.76
C GLN A 356 8.04 23.17 -8.52
N THR A 357 9.20 22.61 -8.15
CA THR A 357 9.33 21.18 -7.83
C THR A 357 8.47 20.82 -6.62
N ILE A 358 8.68 21.50 -5.49
CA ILE A 358 7.74 21.55 -4.36
C ILE A 358 7.05 22.91 -4.33
N PHE A 359 5.81 22.97 -3.87
CA PHE A 359 5.04 24.21 -3.77
C PHE A 359 4.02 24.13 -2.64
N PRO A 360 3.65 25.24 -2.00
CA PRO A 360 2.55 25.25 -1.05
C PRO A 360 1.23 24.95 -1.77
N LEU A 361 0.38 24.14 -1.14
CA LEU A 361 -0.96 23.87 -1.63
C LEU A 361 -1.88 25.03 -1.24
N ALA A 362 -2.50 25.64 -2.24
CA ALA A 362 -3.44 26.75 -2.05
C ALA A 362 -4.82 26.30 -1.53
N ARG A 363 -5.05 24.99 -1.37
CA ARG A 363 -6.32 24.38 -1.03
C ARG A 363 -6.12 23.30 0.04
N PRO A 364 -7.05 23.13 0.99
CA PRO A 364 -6.96 22.09 1.99
C PRO A 364 -7.13 20.70 1.37
N ILE A 365 -6.53 19.71 2.04
CA ILE A 365 -6.72 18.29 1.75
C ILE A 365 -7.63 17.70 2.82
N ARG A 366 -8.60 16.89 2.40
CA ARG A 366 -9.46 16.11 3.29
C ARG A 366 -9.21 14.63 3.13
N LEU A 367 -9.16 13.89 4.23
CA LEU A 367 -9.15 12.42 4.26
C LEU A 367 -10.29 12.01 5.19
N GLY A 368 -11.36 11.42 4.64
CA GLY A 368 -12.60 11.23 5.39
C GLY A 368 -13.09 12.53 6.05
N ALA A 369 -13.19 12.52 7.39
CA ALA A 369 -13.58 13.66 8.20
C ALA A 369 -12.40 14.59 8.58
N LEU A 370 -11.16 14.21 8.29
CA LEU A 370 -9.98 15.02 8.57
C LEU A 370 -9.82 16.11 7.51
N GLU A 371 -9.32 17.26 7.93
CA GLU A 371 -8.94 18.37 7.04
C GLU A 371 -7.60 18.97 7.49
N GLN A 372 -6.73 19.25 6.52
CA GLN A 372 -5.48 19.96 6.76
C GLN A 372 -5.20 21.00 5.68
N ASP A 373 -4.68 22.15 6.11
CA ASP A 373 -4.17 23.23 5.29
C ASP A 373 -2.65 23.44 5.51
N GLY A 374 -2.08 24.40 4.77
CA GLY A 374 -0.66 24.76 4.91
C GLY A 374 0.31 23.65 4.50
N LEU A 375 -0.16 22.71 3.69
CA LEU A 375 0.62 21.56 3.21
C LEU A 375 1.40 21.90 1.94
N TYR A 376 2.38 21.06 1.62
CA TYR A 376 3.18 21.17 0.39
C TYR A 376 2.85 20.03 -0.57
N GLY A 377 2.79 20.37 -1.86
CA GLY A 377 2.67 19.43 -2.97
C GLY A 377 3.97 19.29 -3.75
N VAL A 378 4.15 18.15 -4.41
CA VAL A 378 5.21 17.91 -5.39
C VAL A 378 4.59 17.31 -6.65
N VAL A 379 5.12 17.65 -7.83
CA VAL A 379 4.71 16.98 -9.07
C VAL A 379 5.42 15.63 -9.18
N GLY A 380 4.65 14.55 -9.08
CA GLY A 380 5.12 13.18 -9.35
C GLY A 380 5.02 12.78 -10.81
N SER A 381 5.56 11.61 -11.15
CA SER A 381 5.38 11.03 -12.48
C SER A 381 4.08 10.22 -12.55
N GLY A 382 3.16 10.60 -13.43
CA GLY A 382 2.01 9.77 -13.84
C GLY A 382 0.70 10.01 -13.11
N GLN A 383 -0.38 9.53 -13.72
CA GLN A 383 -1.65 9.32 -13.03
C GLN A 383 -1.61 7.92 -12.43
N TYR A 384 -2.00 7.81 -11.17
CA TYR A 384 -2.05 6.53 -10.46
C TYR A 384 -3.41 5.88 -10.73
N GLU A 385 -3.40 4.59 -11.04
CA GLU A 385 -4.59 3.75 -11.05
C GLU A 385 -4.32 2.46 -10.28
N MET A 386 -5.34 1.93 -9.62
CA MET A 386 -5.27 0.67 -8.88
C MET A 386 -6.41 -0.22 -9.38
N GLY A 387 -6.10 -1.16 -10.29
CA GLY A 387 -7.12 -2.00 -10.91
C GLY A 387 -8.15 -1.24 -11.74
N GLY A 388 -7.81 -0.06 -12.25
CA GLY A 388 -8.73 0.85 -12.94
C GLY A 388 -9.48 1.82 -12.03
N VAL A 389 -9.32 1.73 -10.70
CA VAL A 389 -9.76 2.79 -9.79
C VAL A 389 -8.85 4.00 -9.99
N ARG A 390 -9.44 5.17 -10.22
CA ARG A 390 -8.69 6.42 -10.34
C ARG A 390 -8.15 6.82 -8.99
N ILE A 391 -6.83 6.97 -8.89
CA ILE A 391 -6.17 7.53 -7.71
C ILE A 391 -5.79 8.99 -8.03
N ASP A 392 -6.34 9.92 -7.25
CA ASP A 392 -6.19 11.37 -7.48
C ASP A 392 -4.84 11.90 -6.99
N GLY A 393 -4.23 11.20 -6.03
CA GLY A 393 -2.84 11.38 -5.62
C GLY A 393 -2.45 10.49 -4.45
N LEU A 394 -1.26 10.72 -3.94
CA LEU A 394 -0.71 10.05 -2.76
C LEU A 394 -0.64 11.04 -1.60
N LEU A 395 -1.05 10.59 -0.40
CA LEU A 395 -0.85 11.29 0.87
C LEU A 395 0.32 10.67 1.63
N SER A 396 1.29 11.52 1.98
CA SER A 396 2.56 11.09 2.53
C SER A 396 2.63 11.19 4.06
N HIS A 397 3.75 10.76 4.63
CA HIS A 397 4.14 11.05 6.02
C HIS A 397 3.85 12.49 6.48
N ALA A 398 4.06 13.52 5.64
CA ALA A 398 3.86 14.90 6.07
C ALA A 398 2.38 15.26 6.34
N PHE A 399 1.43 14.56 5.75
CA PHE A 399 0.01 14.65 6.14
C PHE A 399 -0.25 13.84 7.42
N LEU A 400 0.27 12.60 7.47
CA LEU A 400 -0.02 11.62 8.51
C LEU A 400 0.59 11.98 9.88
N LYS A 401 1.73 12.68 9.89
CA LYS A 401 2.52 12.94 11.11
C LYS A 401 1.87 13.84 12.15
N ARG A 402 0.69 14.41 11.86
CA ARG A 402 -0.10 15.18 12.82
C ARG A 402 -0.93 14.31 13.77
N TYR A 403 -0.96 13.00 13.55
CA TYR A 403 -1.89 12.11 14.24
C TYR A 403 -1.18 10.94 14.92
N ALA A 404 -1.83 10.37 15.93
CA ALA A 404 -1.70 8.95 16.20
C ALA A 404 -2.71 8.21 15.33
N TRP A 405 -2.24 7.39 14.40
CA TRP A 405 -3.12 6.71 13.45
C TRP A 405 -2.95 5.20 13.49
N THR A 406 -4.08 4.50 13.67
CA THR A 406 -4.17 3.05 13.75
C THR A 406 -4.59 2.48 12.41
N ILE A 407 -3.97 1.38 11.99
CA ILE A 407 -4.40 0.54 10.86
C ILE A 407 -5.08 -0.69 11.45
N ASP A 408 -6.38 -0.84 11.16
CA ASP A 408 -7.19 -1.98 11.57
C ASP A 408 -7.58 -2.77 10.31
N PHE A 409 -6.94 -3.92 10.11
CA PHE A 409 -7.15 -4.78 8.94
C PHE A 409 -8.45 -5.59 9.01
N ASP A 410 -8.98 -5.82 10.21
CA ASP A 410 -10.25 -6.54 10.39
C ASP A 410 -11.42 -5.63 10.06
N GLU A 411 -11.39 -4.40 10.56
CA GLU A 411 -12.40 -3.39 10.28
C GLU A 411 -12.18 -2.66 8.94
N ARG A 412 -11.01 -2.88 8.30
CA ARG A 412 -10.54 -2.16 7.11
C ARG A 412 -10.68 -0.66 7.25
N ALA A 413 -10.20 -0.14 8.38
CA ALA A 413 -10.29 1.27 8.71
C ALA A 413 -8.98 1.81 9.25
N TYR A 414 -8.73 3.07 8.92
CA TYR A 414 -7.80 3.90 9.66
C TYR A 414 -8.53 4.58 10.81
N ILE A 415 -7.86 4.71 11.96
CA ILE A 415 -8.39 5.42 13.13
C ILE A 415 -7.41 6.53 13.50
N PHE A 416 -7.76 7.78 13.23
CA PHE A 416 -6.89 8.94 13.43
C PHE A 416 -7.25 9.72 14.70
N ARG A 417 -6.24 10.02 15.51
CA ARG A 417 -6.34 10.76 16.78
C ARG A 417 -5.35 11.93 16.78
N TYR A 418 -5.73 13.05 17.39
CA TYR A 418 -4.89 14.25 17.50
C TYR A 418 -3.88 14.16 18.65
#